data_AF-A0A2V8UK34-F1
#
_entry.id   AF-A0A2V8UK34-F1
#
_cell.length_a   1.000
_cell.length_b   1.000
_cell.length_c   1.000
_cell.angle_alpha   90.00
_cell.angle_beta   90.00
_cell.angle_gamma   90.00
#
_symmetry.space_group_name_H-M   'P 1'
#
loop_
_entity.id
_entity.type
_entity.pdbx_description
1 polymer ?
#
loop_
_entity_poly.entity_id
_entity_poly.type
_entity_poly.pdbx_seq_one_letter_code
_entity_poly.pdbx_strand_id
1 'polypeptide(L)'
;MGRRGKQPRGVIDTSVLVAGVAGFKSQRTVENPSASLLRDWLDDGIFTWLVTEAIVSEYKGVLTRLGVRRNLVGDIINLLREEAARSHRKRRIARSE
;
A
#
# COMPACT_ATOMS: atom_id res chain seq x y z
N MET A 1 -4.88 14.82 27.57
CA MET A 1 -4.77 15.71 26.38
C MET A 1 -4.37 14.88 25.16
N GLY A 2 -5.33 14.29 24.45
CA GLY A 2 -5.03 13.53 23.23
C GLY A 2 -5.24 14.42 22.02
N ARG A 3 -4.19 15.05 21.47
CA ARG A 3 -4.29 15.60 20.11
C ARG A 3 -4.50 14.38 19.21
N ARG A 4 -5.71 14.21 18.68
CA ARG A 4 -6.07 13.27 17.60
C ARG A 4 -5.18 13.67 16.41
N GLY A 5 -3.95 13.19 16.40
CA GLY A 5 -2.91 13.58 15.45
C GLY A 5 -3.38 13.21 14.05
N LYS A 6 -3.20 14.12 13.08
CA LYS A 6 -3.45 13.77 11.69
C LYS A 6 -2.55 12.59 11.34
N GLN A 7 -3.15 11.43 11.10
CA GLN A 7 -2.47 10.23 10.63
C GLN A 7 -1.49 10.60 9.50
N PRO A 8 -0.24 10.10 9.54
CA PRO A 8 0.76 10.42 8.53
C PRO A 8 0.23 10.15 7.12
N ARG A 9 0.67 10.95 6.14
CA ARG A 9 0.28 10.80 4.73
C ARG A 9 1.55 10.61 3.93
N GLY A 10 1.59 9.58 3.10
CA GLY A 10 2.81 9.20 2.39
C GLY A 10 2.54 8.61 1.02
N VAL A 11 3.56 8.67 0.17
CA VAL A 11 3.65 7.91 -1.07
C VAL A 11 4.61 6.75 -0.80
N ILE A 12 4.26 5.54 -1.23
CA ILE A 12 5.20 4.41 -1.19
C ILE A 12 6.04 4.44 -2.46
N ASP A 13 7.35 4.38 -2.33
CA ASP A 13 8.23 4.26 -3.49
C ASP A 13 8.04 2.90 -4.19
N THR A 14 8.24 2.88 -5.51
CA THR A 14 8.06 1.67 -6.31
C THR A 14 8.96 0.51 -5.84
N SER A 15 10.19 0.79 -5.40
CA SER A 15 11.10 -0.22 -4.87
C SER A 15 10.59 -0.88 -3.58
N VAL A 16 9.96 -0.09 -2.71
CA VAL A 16 9.34 -0.56 -1.46
C VAL A 16 8.14 -1.44 -1.78
N LEU A 17 7.29 -1.04 -2.73
CA LEU A 17 6.16 -1.87 -3.16
C LEU A 17 6.62 -3.22 -3.73
N VAL A 18 7.62 -3.22 -4.62
CA VAL A 18 8.17 -4.44 -5.23
C VAL A 18 8.75 -5.36 -4.15
N ALA A 19 9.58 -4.82 -3.25
CA ALA A 19 10.17 -5.59 -2.16
C ALA A 19 9.10 -6.17 -1.23
N GLY A 20 8.06 -5.39 -0.91
CA GLY A 20 6.97 -5.83 -0.05
C GLY A 20 6.14 -6.94 -0.67
N VAL A 21 5.79 -6.82 -1.96
CA VAL A 21 5.07 -7.85 -2.71
C VAL A 21 5.88 -9.15 -2.80
N ALA A 22 7.20 -9.07 -3.01
CA ALA A 22 8.06 -10.25 -3.00
C ALA A 22 8.06 -10.95 -1.62
N GLY A 23 7.99 -10.19 -0.53
CA GLY A 23 7.88 -10.71 0.83
C GLY A 23 6.58 -11.49 1.11
N PHE A 24 5.51 -11.28 0.34
CA PHE A 24 4.28 -12.10 0.44
C PHE A 24 4.37 -13.45 -0.29
N LYS A 25 5.32 -13.62 -1.23
CA LYS A 25 5.49 -14.85 -2.01
C LYS A 25 6.37 -15.91 -1.33
N SER A 26 7.26 -15.50 -0.45
CA SER A 26 8.15 -16.45 0.23
C SER A 26 7.39 -17.20 1.32
N GLN A 27 7.30 -18.53 1.19
CA GLN A 27 6.90 -19.44 2.29
C GLN A 27 7.89 -19.40 3.48
N ARG A 28 9.03 -18.72 3.32
CA ARG A 28 9.93 -18.37 4.42
C ARG A 28 9.63 -16.97 4.92
N THR A 29 9.37 -16.86 6.21
CA THR A 29 9.31 -15.63 7.02
C THR A 29 10.68 -14.95 7.11
N VAL A 30 11.33 -14.66 5.98
CA VAL A 30 12.46 -13.73 5.99
C VAL A 30 11.86 -12.36 6.27
N GLU A 31 12.28 -11.73 7.36
CA GLU A 31 11.85 -10.39 7.72
C GLU A 31 12.13 -9.45 6.55
N ASN A 32 11.05 -8.93 5.98
CA ASN A 32 11.10 -7.97 4.88
C ASN A 32 10.42 -6.69 5.39
N PRO A 33 11.19 -5.65 5.74
CA PRO A 33 10.65 -4.41 6.29
C PRO A 33 9.57 -3.79 5.41
N SER A 34 9.68 -3.91 4.09
CA SER A 34 8.67 -3.43 3.15
C SER A 34 7.38 -4.26 3.23
N ALA A 35 7.48 -5.58 3.44
CA ALA A 35 6.30 -6.43 3.62
C ALA A 35 5.62 -6.19 4.97
N SER A 36 6.39 -5.94 6.04
CA SER A 36 5.85 -5.55 7.34
C SER A 36 5.14 -4.19 7.25
N LEU A 37 5.77 -3.19 6.62
CA LEU A 37 5.14 -1.88 6.39
C LEU A 37 3.80 -2.00 5.65
N LEU A 38 3.72 -2.86 4.62
CA LEU A 38 2.47 -3.09 3.89
C LEU A 38 1.42 -3.81 4.75
N ARG A 39 1.82 -4.77 5.60
CA ARG A 39 0.90 -5.44 6.54
C ARG A 39 0.37 -4.48 7.59
N ASP A 40 1.24 -3.75 8.28
CA ASP A 40 0.86 -2.77 9.29
C ASP A 40 -0.05 -1.68 8.69
N TRP A 41 0.17 -1.32 7.42
CA TRP A 41 -0.72 -0.42 6.70
C TRP A 41 -2.11 -1.03 6.45
N LEU A 42 -2.19 -2.28 6.01
CA LEU A 42 -3.46 -2.98 5.77
C LEU A 42 -4.23 -3.23 7.08
N ASP A 43 -3.54 -3.70 8.11
CA ASP A 43 -4.14 -4.17 9.37
C ASP A 43 -4.46 -2.98 10.29
N ASP A 44 -3.46 -2.13 10.54
CA ASP A 44 -3.55 -1.06 11.55
C ASP A 44 -3.82 0.32 10.93
N GLY A 45 -3.67 0.47 9.62
CA GLY A 45 -3.82 1.77 8.97
C GLY A 45 -2.81 2.77 9.51
N ILE A 46 -1.53 2.41 9.62
CA ILE A 46 -0.50 3.29 10.21
C ILE A 46 -0.29 4.63 9.46
N PHE A 47 -0.65 4.72 8.17
CA PHE A 47 -0.65 5.97 7.40
C PHE A 47 -1.71 5.97 6.27
N THR A 48 -2.02 7.15 5.74
CA THR A 48 -2.82 7.29 4.51
C THR A 48 -1.89 7.27 3.31
N TRP A 49 -2.01 6.23 2.49
CA TRP A 49 -1.30 6.17 1.22
C TRP A 49 -1.96 7.10 0.19
N LEU A 50 -1.16 8.04 -0.31
CA LEU A 50 -1.53 8.93 -1.41
C LEU A 50 -1.23 8.24 -2.74
N VAL A 51 -2.26 7.79 -3.42
CA VAL A 51 -2.16 7.14 -4.73
C VAL A 51 -2.81 8.04 -5.79
N THR A 52 -2.06 8.35 -6.85
CA THR A 52 -2.55 9.05 -8.04
C THR A 52 -2.50 8.13 -9.25
N GLU A 53 -3.22 8.48 -10.33
CA GLU A 53 -3.14 7.70 -11.59
C GLU A 53 -1.71 7.64 -12.15
N ALA A 54 -0.93 8.71 -12.01
CA ALA A 54 0.47 8.73 -12.42
C ALA A 54 1.31 7.70 -11.65
N ILE A 55 1.15 7.63 -10.32
CA ILE A 55 1.82 6.65 -9.45
C ILE A 55 1.40 5.22 -9.82
N VAL A 56 0.10 4.99 -10.06
CA VAL A 56 -0.40 3.67 -10.49
C VAL A 56 0.19 3.26 -11.83
N SER A 57 0.32 4.20 -12.78
CA SER A 57 0.92 3.94 -14.08
C SER A 57 2.40 3.57 -13.96
N GLU A 58 3.13 4.23 -13.06
CA GLU A 58 4.53 3.90 -12.75
C GLU A 58 4.66 2.48 -12.19
N TYR A 59 3.85 2.13 -11.18
CA TYR A 59 3.85 0.78 -10.59
C TYR A 59 3.58 -0.29 -11.63
N LYS A 60 2.58 -0.09 -12.50
CA LYS A 60 2.29 -1.01 -13.60
C LYS A 60 3.50 -1.18 -14.51
N GLY A 61 4.15 -0.08 -14.89
CA GLY A 61 5.33 -0.09 -15.74
C GLY A 61 6.49 -0.87 -15.12
N VAL A 62 6.80 -0.61 -13.85
CA VAL A 62 7.91 -1.29 -13.16
C VAL A 62 7.60 -2.76 -12.91
N LEU A 63 6.42 -3.10 -12.40
CA LEU A 63 6.04 -4.50 -12.18
C LEU A 63 6.05 -5.31 -13.48
N THR A 64 5.61 -4.72 -14.60
CA THR A 64 5.68 -5.35 -15.92
C THR A 64 7.12 -5.57 -16.37
N ARG A 65 8.00 -4.58 -16.19
CA ARG A 65 9.44 -4.70 -16.51
C ARG A 65 10.14 -5.76 -15.68
N LEU A 66 9.71 -5.95 -14.43
CA LEU A 66 10.21 -7.01 -13.55
C LEU A 66 9.61 -8.39 -13.85
N GLY A 67 8.83 -8.54 -14.93
CA GLY A 67 8.27 -9.82 -15.36
C GLY A 67 7.10 -10.32 -14.50
N VAL A 68 6.48 -9.44 -13.70
CA VAL A 68 5.29 -9.81 -12.93
C VAL A 68 4.13 -10.08 -13.91
N ARG A 69 3.47 -11.24 -13.75
CA ARG A 69 2.33 -11.63 -14.60
C ARG A 69 1.27 -10.54 -14.60
N ARG A 70 0.76 -10.16 -15.77
CA ARG A 70 -0.23 -9.08 -15.96
C ARG A 70 -1.44 -9.18 -15.02
N ASN A 71 -1.96 -10.39 -14.82
CA ASN A 71 -3.10 -10.62 -13.92
C ASN A 71 -2.76 -10.22 -12.48
N LEU A 72 -1.60 -10.65 -11.97
CA LEU A 72 -1.11 -10.31 -10.65
C LEU A 72 -0.83 -8.80 -10.51
N VAL A 73 -0.33 -8.14 -11.57
CA VAL A 73 -0.21 -6.67 -11.58
C VAL A 73 -1.58 -6.03 -11.41
N GLY A 74 -2.60 -6.53 -12.13
CA GLY A 74 -3.99 -6.08 -11.98
C GLY A 74 -4.50 -6.24 -10.56
N ASP A 75 -4.30 -7.41 -9.96
CA ASP A 75 -4.74 -7.74 -8.60
C ASP A 75 -4.09 -6.83 -7.56
N ILE A 76 -2.77 -6.60 -7.67
CA ILE A 76 -2.04 -5.68 -6.78
C ILE A 76 -2.62 -4.27 -6.90
N ILE A 77 -2.78 -3.74 -8.12
CA ILE A 77 -3.28 -2.39 -8.32
C ILE A 77 -4.73 -2.23 -7.81
N ASN A 78 -5.58 -3.23 -8.00
CA ASN A 78 -6.95 -3.20 -7.49
C ASN A 78 -6.97 -3.18 -5.97
N LEU A 79 -6.20 -4.06 -5.31
CA LEU A 79 -6.06 -4.08 -3.86
C LEU A 79 -5.61 -2.71 -3.33
N LEU A 80 -4.59 -2.10 -3.95
CA LEU A 80 -4.09 -0.79 -3.55
C LEU A 80 -5.16 0.30 -3.64
N ARG A 81 -5.96 0.30 -4.72
CA ARG A 81 -7.05 1.28 -4.90
C ARG A 81 -8.15 1.10 -3.87
N GLU A 82 -8.57 -0.14 -3.62
CA GLU A 82 -9.59 -0.45 -2.64
C GLU A 82 -9.18 -0.05 -1.23
N GLU A 83 -7.94 -0.39 -0.83
CA GLU A 83 -7.45 -0.13 0.51
C GLU A 83 -7.12 1.34 0.77
N ALA A 84 -6.61 2.05 -0.26
CA ALA A 84 -6.51 3.50 -0.20
C ALA A 84 -7.91 4.12 0.00
N ALA A 85 -8.91 3.69 -0.77
CA ALA A 85 -10.29 4.17 -0.62
C ALA A 85 -10.89 3.83 0.76
N ARG A 86 -10.63 2.64 1.30
CA ARG A 86 -11.04 2.24 2.67
C ARG A 86 -10.39 3.12 3.72
N SER A 87 -9.08 3.36 3.62
CA SER A 87 -8.34 4.25 4.53
C SER A 87 -8.86 5.70 4.48
N HIS A 88 -9.20 6.19 3.29
CA HIS A 88 -9.86 7.48 3.10
C HIS A 88 -11.27 7.52 3.73
N ARG A 89 -12.02 6.42 3.70
CA ARG A 89 -13.37 6.32 4.27
C ARG A 89 -13.39 6.22 5.79
N LYS A 90 -12.53 5.39 6.40
CA LYS A 90 -12.36 5.32 7.88
C LYS A 90 -12.11 6.71 8.47
N ARG A 91 -11.32 7.54 7.78
CA ARG A 91 -11.06 8.95 8.16
C ARG A 91 -12.26 9.89 8.07
N ARG A 92 -13.22 9.65 7.19
CA ARG A 92 -14.43 10.50 7.09
C ARG A 92 -15.34 10.28 8.28
N ILE A 93 -15.53 9.02 8.67
CA ILE A 93 -16.37 8.63 9.80
C ILE A 93 -15.75 9.13 11.12
N ALA A 94 -14.45 8.90 11.34
CA ALA A 94 -13.76 9.34 12.55
C ALA A 94 -13.60 10.88 12.71
N ARG A 95 -14.03 11.68 11.73
CA ARG A 95 -13.98 13.15 11.76
C ARG A 95 -15.38 13.78 11.87
N SER A 96 -16.43 12.96 11.85
CA SER A 96 -17.84 13.36 12.00
C SER A 96 -18.37 13.16 13.43
N GLU A 97 -17.51 12.75 14.36
CA GLU A 97 -17.78 12.53 15.80
C GLU A 97 -16.85 13.39 16.68
#